data_AF-A0AAQ1BHL2-F1
#
_entry.id   AF-A0AAQ1BHL2-F1
#
_cell.length_a   1.000
_cell.length_b   1.000
_cell.length_c   1.000
_cell.angle_alpha   90.00
_cell.angle_beta   90.00
_cell.angle_gamma   90.00
#
_symmetry.space_group_name_H-M   'P 1'
#
loop_
_entity.id
_entity.type
_entity.pdbx_description
1 polymer ?
#
loop_
_entity_poly.entity_id
_entity_poly.type
_entity_poly.pdbx_seq_one_letter_code
_entity_poly.pdbx_strand_id
1 'polypeptide(L)'
;MSYENHQALTGLTLGKSTDYRDTYDASLLQGVPRSLNRDPLGLHADALPFVGGDIWTLYELSWLNARGLPQVAVGHVELDYASVNLVESKSFKLYLNSFNQTKFNSWDDVQHTLESDLSACAQGKVSVSLYRLHELEGQPVAHFNGTCIDDQDIEVENYEFSADYLENAASGKVVEETLVSHLLKSNCLITHQPDWGSVQIQYRGPKIDREKLLRYLVSFRHHNEFHEQCVERIFSDIQRFCQPEKLSVYARYTRRGGLDINPWRTNTDFVPATGRLVRQ
;
A
#
# COMPACT_ATOMS: atom_id res chain seq x y z
N MET A 1 -11.33 15.55 9.60
CA MET A 1 -12.75 15.37 9.23
C MET A 1 -13.10 13.93 9.52
N SER A 2 -14.15 13.67 10.31
CA SER A 2 -14.47 12.29 10.71
C SER A 2 -15.10 11.54 9.53
N TYR A 3 -14.51 10.39 9.20
CA TYR A 3 -14.99 9.48 8.16
C TYR A 3 -16.29 8.76 8.56
N GLU A 4 -16.84 9.05 9.75
CA GLU A 4 -17.87 8.26 10.44
C GLU A 4 -19.21 8.17 9.68
N ASN A 5 -19.43 8.99 8.65
CA ASN A 5 -20.70 9.04 7.91
C ASN A 5 -20.58 8.86 6.38
N HIS A 6 -19.42 8.44 5.85
CA HIS A 6 -19.33 8.24 4.40
C HIS A 6 -20.01 6.93 3.98
N GLN A 7 -21.09 7.04 3.19
CA GLN A 7 -21.96 5.92 2.79
C GLN A 7 -21.20 4.75 2.13
N ALA A 8 -20.09 5.07 1.44
CA ALA A 8 -19.18 4.11 0.82
C ALA A 8 -18.43 3.22 1.85
N LEU A 9 -18.15 3.73 3.05
CA LEU A 9 -17.48 2.98 4.11
C LEU A 9 -18.47 2.13 4.94
N THR A 10 -19.73 2.57 5.04
CA THR A 10 -20.78 1.86 5.81
C THR A 10 -21.06 0.45 5.27
N GLY A 11 -20.91 0.25 3.96
CA GLY A 11 -21.10 -1.04 3.28
C GLY A 11 -19.92 -2.01 3.39
N LEU A 12 -18.77 -1.57 3.91
CA LEU A 12 -17.58 -2.41 3.97
C LEU A 12 -17.74 -3.59 4.92
N THR A 13 -17.12 -4.69 4.54
CA THR A 13 -17.08 -5.94 5.28
C THR A 13 -16.02 -5.92 6.38
N LEU A 14 -15.03 -5.04 6.25
CA LEU A 14 -14.00 -4.78 7.26
C LEU A 14 -14.64 -4.42 8.61
N GLY A 15 -14.17 -5.06 9.69
CA GLY A 15 -14.74 -4.91 11.05
C GLY A 15 -16.00 -5.74 11.37
N LYS A 16 -16.65 -6.39 10.40
CA LYS A 16 -17.89 -7.20 10.63
C LYS A 16 -17.65 -8.71 10.70
N SER A 17 -18.57 -9.49 11.29
CA SER A 17 -18.55 -10.95 11.16
C SER A 17 -19.03 -11.36 9.77
N THR A 18 -18.39 -12.35 9.14
CA THR A 18 -18.77 -12.85 7.81
C THR A 18 -18.69 -14.35 7.75
N ASP A 19 -19.67 -14.96 7.08
CA ASP A 19 -19.66 -16.39 6.78
C ASP A 19 -18.54 -16.71 5.77
N TYR A 20 -17.87 -17.83 5.99
CA TYR A 20 -16.82 -18.31 5.12
C TYR A 20 -17.43 -18.83 3.81
N ARG A 21 -16.97 -18.30 2.66
CA ARG A 21 -17.27 -18.84 1.33
C ARG A 21 -16.02 -19.53 0.80
N ASP A 22 -16.15 -20.79 0.42
CA ASP A 22 -15.06 -21.64 -0.06
C ASP A 22 -15.17 -22.00 -1.55
N THR A 23 -16.26 -21.59 -2.18
CA THR A 23 -16.50 -21.69 -3.63
C THR A 23 -16.46 -20.31 -4.25
N TYR A 24 -15.87 -20.21 -5.45
CA TYR A 24 -15.48 -18.98 -6.11
C TYR A 24 -16.61 -17.97 -6.21
N ASP A 25 -16.31 -16.74 -5.81
CA ASP A 25 -17.28 -15.66 -5.80
C ASP A 25 -16.63 -14.27 -5.90
N ALA A 26 -16.61 -13.73 -7.13
CA ALA A 26 -16.14 -12.37 -7.40
C ALA A 26 -16.98 -11.26 -6.74
N SER A 27 -18.23 -11.52 -6.35
CA SER A 27 -19.10 -10.50 -5.73
C SER A 27 -18.65 -10.09 -4.33
N LEU A 28 -17.70 -10.84 -3.75
CA LEU A 28 -17.08 -10.53 -2.46
C LEU A 28 -16.16 -9.32 -2.52
N LEU A 29 -15.61 -8.99 -3.69
CA LEU A 29 -14.70 -7.85 -3.85
C LEU A 29 -15.41 -6.52 -3.63
N GLN A 30 -14.84 -5.67 -2.79
CA GLN A 30 -15.35 -4.34 -2.49
C GLN A 30 -14.33 -3.28 -2.91
N GLY A 31 -14.73 -2.47 -3.91
CA GLY A 31 -13.97 -1.31 -4.33
C GLY A 31 -14.26 -0.12 -3.43
N VAL A 32 -13.21 0.62 -3.04
CA VAL A 32 -13.32 1.89 -2.32
C VAL A 32 -12.83 3.00 -3.26
N PRO A 33 -13.65 4.01 -3.59
CA PRO A 33 -13.23 5.08 -4.47
C PRO A 33 -12.01 5.82 -3.91
N ARG A 34 -10.97 5.98 -4.74
CA ARG A 34 -9.75 6.72 -4.33
C ARG A 34 -10.05 8.18 -4.02
N SER A 35 -11.08 8.76 -4.65
CA SER A 35 -11.53 10.14 -4.41
C SER A 35 -11.84 10.42 -2.95
N LEU A 36 -12.36 9.45 -2.18
CA LEU A 36 -12.63 9.60 -0.74
C LEU A 36 -11.39 10.07 0.05
N ASN A 37 -10.22 9.61 -0.37
CA ASN A 37 -8.95 9.89 0.26
C ASN A 37 -8.19 11.03 -0.42
N ARG A 38 -8.42 11.22 -1.73
CA ARG A 38 -7.75 12.21 -2.58
C ARG A 38 -8.38 13.60 -2.50
N ASP A 39 -9.71 13.70 -2.43
CA ASP A 39 -10.40 14.99 -2.38
C ASP A 39 -9.97 15.84 -1.16
N PRO A 40 -9.83 15.27 0.06
CA PRO A 40 -9.31 16.03 1.21
C PRO A 40 -7.85 16.48 1.06
N LEU A 41 -7.09 15.86 0.17
CA LEU A 41 -5.71 16.23 -0.17
C LEU A 41 -5.64 17.24 -1.34
N GLY A 42 -6.78 17.63 -1.92
CA GLY A 42 -6.84 18.44 -3.14
C GLY A 42 -6.31 17.70 -4.38
N LEU A 43 -6.35 16.37 -4.36
CA LEU A 43 -5.91 15.52 -5.47
C LEU A 43 -7.12 15.15 -6.33
N HIS A 44 -7.04 15.41 -7.63
CA HIS A 44 -8.11 15.11 -8.59
C HIS A 44 -7.59 14.18 -9.68
N ALA A 45 -8.45 13.26 -10.14
CA ALA A 45 -8.06 12.16 -11.02
C ALA A 45 -7.51 12.61 -12.39
N ASP A 46 -7.91 13.79 -12.86
CA ASP A 46 -7.48 14.41 -14.11
C ASP A 46 -6.14 15.15 -14.01
N ALA A 47 -5.65 15.41 -12.80
CA ALA A 47 -4.46 16.22 -12.54
C ALA A 47 -3.63 15.71 -11.35
N LEU A 48 -3.39 14.39 -11.27
CA LEU A 48 -2.57 13.81 -10.21
C LEU A 48 -1.10 14.25 -10.37
N PRO A 49 -0.42 14.68 -9.28
CA PRO A 49 0.97 15.12 -9.32
C PRO A 49 1.99 13.97 -9.34
N PHE A 50 1.50 12.74 -9.49
CA PHE A 50 2.28 11.51 -9.46
C PHE A 50 1.73 10.47 -10.42
N VAL A 51 2.58 9.51 -10.77
CA VAL A 51 2.24 8.18 -11.24
C VAL A 51 2.58 7.15 -10.16
N GLY A 52 2.18 5.89 -10.32
CA GLY A 52 2.56 4.85 -9.37
C GLY A 52 1.70 3.60 -9.41
N GLY A 53 1.67 2.87 -8.30
CA GLY A 53 0.85 1.69 -8.14
C GLY A 53 0.75 1.23 -6.70
N ASP A 54 -0.15 0.29 -6.45
CA ASP A 54 -0.27 -0.41 -5.18
C ASP A 54 0.07 -1.87 -5.41
N ILE A 55 1.25 -2.29 -4.93
CA ILE A 55 1.73 -3.66 -5.09
C ILE A 55 1.25 -4.49 -3.89
N TRP A 56 0.55 -5.57 -4.16
CA TRP A 56 0.06 -6.51 -3.16
C TRP A 56 0.81 -7.84 -3.25
N THR A 57 1.15 -8.40 -2.08
CA THR A 57 1.63 -9.77 -1.98
C THR A 57 0.56 -10.65 -1.35
N LEU A 58 0.13 -11.69 -2.07
CA LEU A 58 -0.87 -12.65 -1.67
C LEU A 58 -0.15 -13.93 -1.18
N TYR A 59 0.07 -14.05 0.12
CA TYR A 59 0.88 -15.14 0.66
C TYR A 59 0.10 -16.45 0.86
N GLU A 60 -1.23 -16.37 0.92
CA GLU A 60 -2.12 -17.47 1.27
C GLU A 60 -3.00 -17.91 0.08
N LEU A 61 -2.52 -17.72 -1.16
CA LEU A 61 -3.28 -18.10 -2.36
C LEU A 61 -3.30 -19.62 -2.55
N SER A 62 -4.49 -20.21 -2.56
CA SER A 62 -4.71 -21.65 -2.72
C SER A 62 -6.00 -21.95 -3.50
N TRP A 63 -6.02 -23.04 -4.25
CA TRP A 63 -7.17 -23.52 -5.01
C TRP A 63 -7.08 -25.02 -5.29
N LEU A 64 -8.07 -25.62 -5.98
CA LEU A 64 -7.98 -27.01 -6.45
C LEU A 64 -7.67 -27.07 -7.95
N ASN A 65 -6.80 -27.99 -8.37
CA ASN A 65 -6.67 -28.29 -9.81
C ASN A 65 -7.90 -29.05 -10.34
N ALA A 66 -7.97 -29.29 -11.66
CA ALA A 66 -9.09 -29.99 -12.30
C ALA A 66 -9.47 -31.34 -11.66
N ARG A 67 -8.50 -32.02 -11.02
CA ARG A 67 -8.70 -33.31 -10.34
C ARG A 67 -9.02 -33.20 -8.84
N GLY A 68 -9.13 -31.98 -8.31
CA GLY A 68 -9.45 -31.73 -6.91
C GLY A 68 -8.25 -31.77 -5.96
N LEU A 69 -7.03 -31.79 -6.47
CA LEU A 69 -5.83 -31.72 -5.63
C LEU A 69 -5.51 -30.24 -5.32
N PRO A 70 -5.32 -29.86 -4.04
CA PRO A 70 -4.94 -28.51 -3.66
C PRO A 70 -3.65 -28.04 -4.34
N GLN A 71 -3.61 -26.77 -4.68
CA GLN A 71 -2.50 -26.03 -5.27
C GLN A 71 -2.24 -24.80 -4.41
N VAL A 72 -0.98 -24.37 -4.32
CA VAL A 72 -0.58 -23.19 -3.54
C VAL A 72 0.35 -22.32 -4.37
N ALA A 73 0.24 -21.01 -4.20
CA ALA A 73 1.08 -20.02 -4.86
C ALA A 73 1.30 -18.80 -3.97
N VAL A 74 2.31 -17.99 -4.30
CA VAL A 74 2.34 -16.58 -3.89
C VAL A 74 1.92 -15.75 -5.09
N GLY A 75 0.92 -14.88 -4.90
CA GLY A 75 0.49 -13.93 -5.93
C GLY A 75 1.14 -12.57 -5.73
N HIS A 76 1.60 -11.94 -6.81
CA HIS A 76 1.88 -10.51 -6.86
C HIS A 76 0.82 -9.83 -7.70
N VAL A 77 0.24 -8.76 -7.18
CA VAL A 77 -0.75 -7.96 -7.88
C VAL A 77 -0.30 -6.51 -7.87
N GLU A 78 -0.40 -5.80 -8.98
CA GLU A 78 -0.18 -4.35 -9.01
C GLU A 78 -1.43 -3.64 -9.54
N LEU A 79 -2.02 -2.79 -8.70
CA LEU A 79 -3.12 -1.91 -9.08
C LEU A 79 -2.54 -0.58 -9.52
N ASP A 80 -2.95 -0.11 -10.70
CA ASP A 80 -2.51 1.20 -11.20
C ASP A 80 -3.04 2.35 -10.32
N TYR A 81 -2.21 3.36 -10.07
CA TYR A 81 -2.59 4.54 -9.28
C TYR A 81 -3.79 5.31 -9.88
N ALA A 82 -4.03 5.18 -11.19
CA ALA A 82 -5.12 5.83 -11.90
C ALA A 82 -6.45 5.06 -11.84
N SER A 83 -6.49 3.88 -11.21
CA SER A 83 -7.75 3.15 -11.02
C SER A 83 -8.77 3.99 -10.23
N VAL A 84 -10.06 3.85 -10.54
CA VAL A 84 -11.12 4.60 -9.84
C VAL A 84 -11.18 4.18 -8.37
N ASN A 85 -11.07 2.86 -8.12
CA ASN A 85 -11.15 2.28 -6.80
C ASN A 85 -9.81 1.63 -6.39
N LEU A 86 -9.52 1.69 -5.09
CA LEU A 86 -8.67 0.69 -4.43
C LEU A 86 -9.53 -0.52 -4.04
N VAL A 87 -8.92 -1.67 -3.77
CA VAL A 87 -9.62 -2.88 -3.33
C VAL A 87 -9.49 -3.01 -1.81
N GLU A 88 -10.61 -3.18 -1.10
CA GLU A 88 -10.60 -3.29 0.36
C GLU A 88 -9.98 -4.64 0.79
N SER A 89 -8.95 -4.59 1.63
CA SER A 89 -8.10 -5.72 2.03
C SER A 89 -8.85 -6.97 2.55
N LYS A 90 -9.87 -6.83 3.38
CA LYS A 90 -10.63 -7.96 3.92
C LYS A 90 -11.56 -8.54 2.86
N SER A 91 -12.23 -7.71 2.07
CA SER A 91 -13.02 -8.16 0.92
C SER A 91 -12.15 -8.97 -0.05
N PHE A 92 -10.90 -8.52 -0.28
CA PHE A 92 -9.93 -9.22 -1.11
C PHE A 92 -9.55 -10.56 -0.49
N LYS A 93 -9.26 -10.60 0.82
CA LYS A 93 -9.02 -11.87 1.53
C LYS A 93 -10.17 -12.86 1.37
N LEU A 94 -11.42 -12.41 1.56
CA LEU A 94 -12.60 -13.27 1.46
C LEU A 94 -12.79 -13.78 0.03
N TYR A 95 -12.55 -12.92 -0.97
CA TYR A 95 -12.51 -13.32 -2.37
C TYR A 95 -11.45 -14.41 -2.63
N LEU A 96 -10.22 -14.26 -2.13
CA LEU A 96 -9.18 -15.29 -2.28
C LEU A 96 -9.56 -16.59 -1.59
N ASN A 97 -10.17 -16.53 -0.41
CA ASN A 97 -10.65 -17.73 0.30
C ASN A 97 -11.69 -18.52 -0.50
N SER A 98 -12.48 -17.84 -1.34
CA SER A 98 -13.45 -18.48 -2.21
C SER A 98 -12.80 -19.39 -3.27
N PHE A 99 -11.50 -19.27 -3.51
CA PHE A 99 -10.77 -20.13 -4.43
C PHE A 99 -10.43 -21.48 -3.80
N ASN A 100 -10.38 -21.57 -2.46
CA ASN A 100 -9.79 -22.70 -1.73
C ASN A 100 -10.41 -24.07 -2.09
N GLN A 101 -11.74 -24.14 -2.28
CA GLN A 101 -12.43 -25.36 -2.69
C GLN A 101 -12.92 -25.31 -4.16
N THR A 102 -12.46 -24.33 -4.92
CA THR A 102 -12.80 -24.16 -6.34
C THR A 102 -11.81 -24.87 -7.23
N LYS A 103 -12.32 -25.63 -8.22
CA LYS A 103 -11.50 -26.25 -9.25
C LYS A 103 -11.23 -25.29 -10.40
N PHE A 104 -9.95 -25.11 -10.73
CA PHE A 104 -9.50 -24.44 -11.95
C PHE A 104 -8.78 -25.43 -12.86
N ASN A 105 -8.87 -25.25 -14.19
CA ASN A 105 -8.24 -26.18 -15.12
C ASN A 105 -6.73 -25.98 -15.22
N SER A 106 -6.27 -24.75 -14.98
CA SER A 106 -4.86 -24.37 -15.11
C SER A 106 -4.49 -23.26 -14.12
N TRP A 107 -3.19 -23.00 -13.98
CA TRP A 107 -2.68 -21.82 -13.28
C TRP A 107 -3.00 -20.53 -14.04
N ASP A 108 -2.99 -20.58 -15.37
CA ASP A 108 -3.33 -19.45 -16.23
C ASP A 108 -4.78 -19.03 -16.00
N ASP A 109 -5.72 -19.98 -15.85
CA ASP A 109 -7.12 -19.68 -15.54
C ASP A 109 -7.23 -18.87 -14.23
N VAL A 110 -6.49 -19.27 -13.18
CA VAL A 110 -6.47 -18.55 -11.90
C VAL A 110 -5.93 -17.15 -12.07
N GLN A 111 -4.81 -16.98 -12.78
CA GLN A 111 -4.20 -15.68 -13.03
C GLN A 111 -5.17 -14.76 -13.79
N HIS A 112 -5.80 -15.25 -14.87
CA HIS A 112 -6.74 -14.46 -15.67
C HIS A 112 -8.01 -14.11 -14.89
N THR A 113 -8.53 -15.02 -14.05
CA THR A 113 -9.68 -14.74 -13.18
C THR A 113 -9.35 -13.63 -12.19
N LEU A 114 -8.22 -13.74 -11.48
CA LEU A 114 -7.75 -12.70 -10.56
C LEU A 114 -7.60 -11.35 -11.28
N GLU A 115 -6.93 -11.32 -12.44
CA GLU A 115 -6.69 -10.09 -13.19
C GLU A 115 -7.98 -9.43 -13.68
N SER A 116 -8.92 -10.22 -14.20
CA SER A 116 -10.21 -9.73 -14.67
C SER A 116 -11.07 -9.17 -13.53
N ASP A 117 -11.23 -9.92 -12.44
CA ASP A 117 -12.10 -9.53 -11.34
C ASP A 117 -11.56 -8.32 -10.58
N LEU A 118 -10.24 -8.27 -10.36
CA LEU A 118 -9.59 -7.14 -9.70
C LEU A 118 -9.61 -5.90 -10.60
N SER A 119 -9.41 -6.05 -11.91
CA SER A 119 -9.55 -4.93 -12.86
C SER A 119 -10.98 -4.38 -12.88
N ALA A 120 -11.99 -5.26 -12.81
CA ALA A 120 -13.39 -4.85 -12.73
C ALA A 120 -13.71 -4.14 -11.41
N CYS A 121 -13.22 -4.65 -10.27
CA CYS A 121 -13.40 -4.04 -8.96
C CYS A 121 -12.69 -2.66 -8.85
N ALA A 122 -11.44 -2.60 -9.30
CA ALA A 122 -10.62 -1.39 -9.31
C ALA A 122 -11.12 -0.36 -10.34
N GLN A 123 -11.86 -0.82 -11.37
CA GLN A 123 -12.18 -0.05 -12.58
C GLN A 123 -10.92 0.61 -13.15
N GLY A 124 -9.92 -0.22 -13.42
CA GLY A 124 -8.60 0.23 -13.83
C GLY A 124 -7.71 -0.94 -14.19
N LYS A 125 -6.48 -0.63 -14.58
CA LYS A 125 -5.49 -1.63 -14.94
C LYS A 125 -4.98 -2.33 -13.67
N VAL A 126 -5.02 -3.66 -13.69
CA VAL A 126 -4.40 -4.53 -12.68
C VAL A 126 -3.52 -5.55 -13.42
N SER A 127 -2.34 -5.83 -12.88
CA SER A 127 -1.51 -6.95 -13.34
C SER A 127 -1.43 -8.01 -12.24
N VAL A 128 -1.37 -9.29 -12.64
CA VAL A 128 -1.24 -10.42 -11.71
C VAL A 128 -0.10 -11.33 -12.16
N SER A 129 0.71 -11.78 -11.22
CA SER A 129 1.75 -12.79 -11.43
C SER A 129 1.67 -13.83 -10.33
N LEU A 130 1.73 -15.11 -10.71
CA LEU A 130 1.67 -16.22 -9.77
C LEU A 130 3.02 -16.95 -9.73
N TYR A 131 3.52 -17.19 -8.52
CA TYR A 131 4.79 -17.87 -8.29
C TYR A 131 4.55 -19.18 -7.53
N ARG A 132 5.20 -20.25 -7.98
CA ARG A 132 5.36 -21.45 -7.18
C ARG A 132 6.30 -21.16 -6.02
N LEU A 133 6.12 -21.88 -4.91
CA LEU A 133 6.92 -21.64 -3.70
C LEU A 133 8.43 -21.78 -3.97
N HIS A 134 8.84 -22.78 -4.75
CA HIS A 134 10.26 -22.98 -5.09
C HIS A 134 10.88 -21.86 -5.93
N GLU A 135 10.08 -21.03 -6.61
CA GLU A 135 10.59 -19.86 -7.36
C GLU A 135 10.98 -18.72 -6.41
N LEU A 136 10.46 -18.74 -5.18
CA LEU A 136 10.73 -17.76 -4.13
C LEU A 136 11.61 -18.31 -3.00
N GLU A 137 11.76 -19.63 -2.90
CA GLU A 137 12.63 -20.28 -1.93
C GLU A 137 14.09 -19.80 -2.07
N GLY A 138 14.73 -19.52 -0.94
CA GLY A 138 16.12 -19.06 -0.89
C GLY A 138 16.33 -17.58 -1.24
N GLN A 139 15.28 -16.83 -1.61
CA GLN A 139 15.41 -15.39 -1.80
C GLN A 139 15.77 -14.70 -0.47
N PRO A 140 16.77 -13.80 -0.45
CA PRO A 140 17.14 -13.09 0.76
C PRO A 140 16.03 -12.14 1.20
N VAL A 141 15.94 -11.90 2.50
CA VAL A 141 15.16 -10.77 3.01
C VAL A 141 15.77 -9.49 2.46
N ALA A 142 14.95 -8.69 1.78
CA ALA A 142 15.38 -7.45 1.16
C ALA A 142 15.53 -6.33 2.20
N HIS A 143 16.17 -5.25 1.77
CA HIS A 143 16.29 -4.00 2.49
C HIS A 143 16.02 -2.84 1.54
N PHE A 144 15.59 -1.70 2.08
CA PHE A 144 15.59 -0.48 1.31
C PHE A 144 17.00 0.08 1.18
N ASN A 145 17.33 0.56 -0.01
CA ASN A 145 18.55 1.33 -0.24
C ASN A 145 18.36 2.76 0.26
N GLY A 146 19.40 3.38 0.82
CA GLY A 146 19.36 4.76 1.28
C GLY A 146 19.89 4.92 2.71
N THR A 147 19.83 6.15 3.21
CA THR A 147 20.23 6.47 4.59
C THR A 147 19.04 6.29 5.52
N CYS A 148 19.16 5.39 6.50
CA CYS A 148 18.19 5.28 7.57
C CYS A 148 18.21 6.56 8.42
N ILE A 149 17.04 7.14 8.68
CA ILE A 149 16.90 8.36 9.49
C ILE A 149 16.37 8.09 10.91
N ASP A 150 16.23 6.83 11.32
CA ASP A 150 15.55 6.46 12.57
C ASP A 150 16.40 6.70 13.83
N ASP A 151 17.73 6.52 13.73
CA ASP A 151 18.65 6.57 14.86
C ASP A 151 19.06 8.02 15.21
N GLN A 152 18.08 8.80 15.70
CA GLN A 152 18.26 10.18 16.13
C GLN A 152 18.04 10.31 17.64
N ASP A 153 18.92 11.04 18.33
CA ASP A 153 18.78 11.36 19.76
C ASP A 153 17.85 12.56 19.94
N ILE A 154 16.54 12.31 19.77
CA ILE A 154 15.48 13.32 19.85
C ILE A 154 14.34 12.85 20.76
N GLU A 155 13.74 13.79 21.48
CA GLU A 155 12.55 13.54 22.29
C GLU A 155 11.26 13.79 21.49
N VAL A 156 10.28 12.89 21.62
CA VAL A 156 8.96 12.97 20.97
C VAL A 156 7.85 12.81 22.00
N GLU A 157 7.17 13.90 22.31
CA GLU A 157 6.09 13.94 23.30
C GLU A 157 4.69 13.93 22.68
N ASN A 158 4.56 14.43 21.44
CA ASN A 158 3.29 14.49 20.71
C ASN A 158 3.27 13.53 19.52
N TYR A 159 2.18 12.78 19.39
CA TYR A 159 1.94 11.78 18.35
C TYR A 159 0.67 12.07 17.52
N GLU A 160 0.08 13.24 17.70
CA GLU A 160 -0.97 13.73 16.80
C GLU A 160 -0.36 14.10 15.44
N PHE A 161 -1.08 13.76 14.38
CA PHE A 161 -0.64 14.05 13.02
C PHE A 161 -0.49 15.55 12.80
N SER A 162 0.67 15.98 12.28
CA SER A 162 0.90 17.36 11.84
C SER A 162 1.84 17.40 10.64
N ALA A 163 1.35 17.98 9.54
CA ALA A 163 2.19 18.28 8.38
C ALA A 163 3.15 19.46 8.64
N ASP A 164 2.90 20.25 9.69
CA ASP A 164 3.65 21.46 10.00
C ASP A 164 5.10 21.16 10.41
N TYR A 165 5.39 19.91 10.81
CA TYR A 165 6.77 19.45 10.98
C TYR A 165 7.62 19.64 9.71
N LEU A 166 7.00 19.67 8.52
CA LEU A 166 7.69 19.90 7.25
C LEU A 166 7.87 21.39 6.90
N GLU A 167 7.34 22.33 7.70
CA GLU A 167 7.56 23.75 7.46
C GLU A 167 9.04 24.09 7.54
N ASN A 168 9.56 24.71 6.47
CA ASN A 168 10.99 25.00 6.32
C ASN A 168 11.87 23.78 6.57
N ALA A 169 11.40 22.57 6.19
CA ALA A 169 12.19 21.35 6.33
C ALA A 169 13.20 21.17 5.21
N ALA A 170 13.02 21.82 4.06
CA ALA A 170 13.97 21.74 2.97
C ALA A 170 14.70 23.08 2.79
N SER A 171 16.03 23.06 2.80
CA SER A 171 16.83 24.27 2.60
C SER A 171 18.24 23.96 2.07
N GLY A 172 18.97 25.01 1.70
CA GLY A 172 20.37 24.89 1.30
C GLY A 172 20.55 24.34 -0.11
N LYS A 173 21.53 23.45 -0.27
CA LYS A 173 21.94 22.96 -1.60
C LYS A 173 20.94 21.93 -2.13
N VAL A 174 20.76 21.92 -3.45
CA VAL A 174 20.08 20.83 -4.14
C VAL A 174 20.92 19.56 -4.00
N VAL A 175 20.29 18.49 -3.52
CA VAL A 175 20.87 17.15 -3.39
C VAL A 175 20.01 16.14 -4.14
N GLU A 176 20.59 14.97 -4.38
CA GLU A 176 19.87 13.78 -4.79
C GLU A 176 20.23 12.69 -3.79
N GLU A 177 19.26 12.31 -2.96
CA GLU A 177 19.47 11.30 -1.92
C GLU A 177 18.24 10.40 -1.74
N THR A 178 18.45 9.29 -1.06
CA THR A 178 17.40 8.36 -0.68
C THR A 178 17.42 8.19 0.84
N LEU A 179 16.29 8.46 1.47
CA LEU A 179 16.08 8.36 2.91
C LEU A 179 15.14 7.19 3.20
N VAL A 180 15.37 6.52 4.32
CA VAL A 180 14.59 5.35 4.75
C VAL A 180 14.17 5.53 6.20
N SER A 181 12.94 5.17 6.52
CA SER A 181 12.49 4.99 7.89
C SER A 181 11.72 3.68 8.05
N HIS A 182 11.98 2.97 9.15
CA HIS A 182 11.25 1.78 9.57
C HIS A 182 10.23 2.07 10.69
N LEU A 183 10.09 3.34 11.09
CA LEU A 183 9.22 3.78 12.19
C LEU A 183 7.81 4.19 11.76
N LEU A 184 7.49 4.10 10.45
CA LEU A 184 6.15 4.39 9.97
C LEU A 184 5.14 3.45 10.60
N LYS A 185 4.20 4.04 11.35
CA LYS A 185 3.05 3.37 11.92
C LYS A 185 1.85 4.27 11.75
N SER A 186 0.72 3.70 11.35
CA SER A 186 -0.60 4.35 11.38
C SER A 186 -1.60 3.43 12.06
N ASN A 187 -2.88 3.78 12.01
CA ASN A 187 -3.99 2.93 12.42
C ASN A 187 -4.92 2.72 11.22
N CYS A 188 -5.45 1.50 11.10
CA CYS A 188 -6.41 1.18 10.05
C CYS A 188 -7.71 1.94 10.29
N LEU A 189 -8.17 2.67 9.27
CA LEU A 189 -9.34 3.53 9.34
C LEU A 189 -10.62 2.84 9.87
N ILE A 190 -10.80 1.55 9.58
CA ILE A 190 -12.03 0.82 9.93
C ILE A 190 -11.90 0.03 11.24
N THR A 191 -10.73 -0.54 11.51
CA THR A 191 -10.53 -1.45 12.66
C THR A 191 -9.81 -0.82 13.83
N HIS A 192 -9.19 0.35 13.62
CA HIS A 192 -8.28 1.02 14.56
C HIS A 192 -7.07 0.18 15.01
N GLN A 193 -6.85 -0.98 14.41
CA GLN A 193 -5.67 -1.79 14.67
C GLN A 193 -4.43 -1.12 14.08
N PRO A 194 -3.24 -1.36 14.65
CA PRO A 194 -2.00 -0.75 14.20
C PRO A 194 -1.53 -1.26 12.85
N ASP A 195 -1.11 -0.34 11.98
CA ASP A 195 -0.43 -0.62 10.72
C ASP A 195 1.05 -0.34 10.85
N TRP A 196 1.89 -1.26 10.37
CA TRP A 196 3.33 -1.16 10.48
C TRP A 196 3.94 -1.13 9.08
N GLY A 197 4.80 -0.14 8.84
CA GLY A 197 5.42 0.05 7.54
C GLY A 197 6.87 0.48 7.64
N SER A 198 7.57 0.31 6.53
CA SER A 198 8.79 1.05 6.24
C SER A 198 8.54 1.93 5.03
N VAL A 199 9.17 3.09 4.97
CA VAL A 199 9.06 4.02 3.85
C VAL A 199 10.43 4.41 3.33
N GLN A 200 10.55 4.44 2.01
CA GLN A 200 11.69 4.96 1.28
C GLN A 200 11.26 6.24 0.54
N ILE A 201 12.05 7.29 0.69
CA ILE A 201 11.83 8.60 0.05
C ILE A 201 13.07 8.90 -0.78
N GLN A 202 12.95 8.81 -2.09
CA GLN A 202 13.98 9.21 -3.04
C GLN A 202 13.59 10.58 -3.60
N TYR A 203 14.52 11.54 -3.57
CA TYR A 203 14.21 12.87 -4.09
C TYR A 203 15.44 13.56 -4.68
N ARG A 204 15.17 14.54 -5.54
CA ARG A 204 16.13 15.56 -5.96
C ARG A 204 15.54 16.94 -5.70
N GLY A 205 16.21 17.76 -4.89
CA GLY A 205 15.70 19.06 -4.47
C GLY A 205 16.51 19.66 -3.31
N PRO A 206 16.06 20.77 -2.70
CA PRO A 206 16.69 21.31 -1.50
C PRO A 206 16.77 20.25 -0.41
N LYS A 207 17.91 20.17 0.29
CA LYS A 207 18.14 19.12 1.28
C LYS A 207 17.10 19.16 2.40
N ILE A 208 16.43 18.03 2.62
CA ILE A 208 15.42 17.84 3.66
C ILE A 208 16.12 17.56 5.00
N ASP A 209 15.66 18.26 6.03
CA ASP A 209 16.05 18.08 7.43
C ASP A 209 15.50 16.74 7.96
N ARG A 210 16.43 15.89 8.44
CA ARG A 210 16.13 14.52 8.83
C ARG A 210 15.32 14.43 10.11
N GLU A 211 15.48 15.36 11.05
CA GLU A 211 14.72 15.39 12.29
C GLU A 211 13.27 15.78 11.99
N LYS A 212 13.07 16.85 11.22
CA LYS A 212 11.74 17.30 10.81
C LYS A 212 10.98 16.23 10.03
N LEU A 213 11.65 15.58 9.08
CA LEU A 213 11.06 14.47 8.33
C LEU A 213 10.72 13.29 9.25
N LEU A 214 11.59 12.92 10.20
CA LEU A 214 11.31 11.84 11.13
C LEU A 214 10.12 12.16 12.03
N ARG A 215 10.05 13.37 12.59
CA ARG A 215 8.91 13.84 13.40
C ARG A 215 7.61 13.81 12.61
N TYR A 216 7.63 14.25 11.35
CA TYR A 216 6.50 14.14 10.44
C TYR A 216 6.03 12.68 10.27
N LEU A 217 6.94 11.75 9.95
CA LEU A 217 6.61 10.33 9.78
C LEU A 217 6.09 9.69 11.09
N VAL A 218 6.68 10.05 12.23
CA VAL A 218 6.24 9.57 13.56
C VAL A 218 4.87 10.15 13.94
N SER A 219 4.49 11.34 13.45
CA SER A 219 3.17 11.92 13.73
C SER A 219 1.99 11.10 13.17
N PHE A 220 2.24 10.18 12.22
CA PHE A 220 1.23 9.23 11.75
C PHE A 220 0.82 8.19 12.80
N ARG A 221 1.55 8.07 13.92
CA ARG A 221 1.45 6.93 14.87
C ARG A 221 0.02 6.65 15.36
N HIS A 222 -0.79 7.68 15.56
CA HIS A 222 -2.20 7.57 15.95
C HIS A 222 -3.19 7.94 14.84
N HIS A 223 -2.69 8.29 13.66
CA HIS A 223 -3.49 8.73 12.53
C HIS A 223 -4.20 7.55 11.85
N ASN A 224 -5.46 7.74 11.50
CA ASN A 224 -6.31 6.71 10.90
C ASN A 224 -6.36 6.89 9.38
N GLU A 225 -5.69 6.03 8.60
CA GLU A 225 -5.69 6.09 7.13
C GLU A 225 -5.49 4.70 6.51
N PHE A 226 -5.89 4.56 5.24
CA PHE A 226 -5.45 3.44 4.42
C PHE A 226 -3.98 3.59 4.03
N HIS A 227 -3.30 2.49 3.68
CA HIS A 227 -1.87 2.50 3.37
C HIS A 227 -1.58 3.36 2.14
N GLU A 228 -2.42 3.22 1.11
CA GLU A 228 -2.38 3.97 -0.14
C GLU A 228 -2.53 5.47 0.10
N GLN A 229 -3.48 5.85 0.96
CA GLN A 229 -3.71 7.25 1.33
C GLN A 229 -2.52 7.83 2.10
N CYS A 230 -1.95 7.08 3.03
CA CYS A 230 -0.79 7.52 3.80
C CYS A 230 0.38 7.86 2.87
N VAL A 231 0.65 7.04 1.85
CA VAL A 231 1.71 7.32 0.86
C VAL A 231 1.38 8.52 -0.03
N GLU A 232 0.13 8.65 -0.48
CA GLU A 232 -0.31 9.82 -1.27
C GLU A 232 -0.18 11.12 -0.45
N ARG A 233 -0.50 11.08 0.85
CA ARG A 233 -0.31 12.20 1.78
C ARG A 233 1.17 12.55 1.96
N ILE A 234 2.03 11.56 2.24
CA ILE A 234 3.47 11.77 2.38
C ILE A 234 4.04 12.40 1.11
N PHE A 235 3.65 11.91 -0.07
CA PHE A 235 4.05 12.49 -1.33
C PHE A 235 3.60 13.96 -1.45
N SER A 236 2.31 14.23 -1.25
CA SER A 236 1.75 15.57 -1.42
C SER A 236 2.31 16.58 -0.42
N ASP A 237 2.48 16.19 0.84
CA ASP A 237 3.03 17.07 1.88
C ASP A 237 4.51 17.39 1.58
N ILE A 238 5.33 16.40 1.23
CA ILE A 238 6.73 16.65 0.83
C ILE A 238 6.76 17.52 -0.43
N GLN A 239 5.92 17.24 -1.44
CA GLN A 239 5.87 18.05 -2.65
C GLN A 239 5.50 19.51 -2.36
N ARG A 240 4.56 19.74 -1.44
CA ARG A 240 4.09 21.07 -1.04
C ARG A 240 5.13 21.85 -0.23
N PHE A 241 5.66 21.23 0.83
CA PHE A 241 6.50 21.92 1.82
C PHE A 241 7.98 21.93 1.44
N CYS A 242 8.47 20.87 0.81
CA CYS A 242 9.89 20.71 0.47
C CYS A 242 10.20 21.05 -1.00
N GLN A 243 9.17 21.10 -1.86
CA GLN A 243 9.26 21.46 -3.29
C GLN A 243 10.43 20.78 -4.04
N PRO A 244 10.60 19.45 -3.92
CA PRO A 244 11.60 18.75 -4.71
C PRO A 244 11.26 18.80 -6.20
N GLU A 245 12.29 18.78 -7.04
CA GLU A 245 12.18 18.68 -8.50
C GLU A 245 11.77 17.26 -8.92
N LYS A 246 12.22 16.26 -8.16
CA LYS A 246 11.88 14.83 -8.33
C LYS A 246 11.57 14.22 -6.98
N LEU A 247 10.54 13.39 -6.90
CA LEU A 247 10.11 12.71 -5.69
C LEU A 247 9.55 11.34 -6.03
N SER A 248 9.98 10.34 -5.27
CA SER A 248 9.39 9.00 -5.20
C SER A 248 9.23 8.62 -3.75
N VAL A 249 8.01 8.26 -3.35
CA VAL A 249 7.68 7.74 -2.02
C VAL A 249 7.19 6.32 -2.19
N TYR A 250 7.84 5.38 -1.50
CA TYR A 250 7.49 3.98 -1.54
C TYR A 250 7.40 3.41 -0.13
N ALA A 251 6.21 2.95 0.26
CA ALA A 251 6.02 2.26 1.52
C ALA A 251 5.80 0.77 1.33
N ARG A 252 6.28 -0.03 2.28
CA ARG A 252 6.10 -1.47 2.36
C ARG A 252 5.55 -1.82 3.73
N TYR A 253 4.27 -2.20 3.77
CA TYR A 253 3.56 -2.53 5.00
C TYR A 253 3.63 -4.01 5.32
N THR A 254 3.47 -4.35 6.60
CA THR A 254 3.32 -5.73 7.04
C THR A 254 1.95 -6.27 6.65
N ARG A 255 1.85 -7.59 6.42
CA ARG A 255 0.59 -8.21 6.01
C ARG A 255 -0.51 -8.11 7.09
N ARG A 256 -1.76 -8.04 6.62
CA ARG A 256 -2.97 -8.30 7.41
C ARG A 256 -3.76 -9.43 6.77
N GLY A 257 -4.00 -10.49 7.55
CA GLY A 257 -4.81 -11.62 7.10
C GLY A 257 -4.33 -12.27 5.81
N GLY A 258 -3.00 -12.38 5.62
CA GLY A 258 -2.40 -13.07 4.48
C GLY A 258 -2.01 -12.17 3.29
N LEU A 259 -2.34 -10.87 3.33
CA LEU A 259 -2.05 -9.91 2.25
C LEU A 259 -1.26 -8.72 2.78
N ASP A 260 -0.22 -8.29 2.08
CA ASP A 260 0.41 -6.98 2.30
C ASP A 260 0.13 -6.01 1.14
N ILE A 261 0.32 -4.71 1.42
CA ILE A 261 0.15 -3.62 0.44
C ILE A 261 1.42 -2.77 0.48
N ASN A 262 1.92 -2.42 -0.70
CA ASN A 262 3.15 -1.69 -0.90
C ASN A 262 2.91 -0.53 -1.88
N PRO A 263 2.28 0.57 -1.44
CA PRO A 263 1.97 1.69 -2.30
C PRO A 263 3.23 2.48 -2.66
N TRP A 264 3.36 2.84 -3.92
CA TRP A 264 4.41 3.73 -4.41
C TRP A 264 3.83 4.85 -5.27
N ARG A 265 4.38 6.06 -5.14
CA ARG A 265 4.00 7.26 -5.87
C ARG A 265 5.24 8.03 -6.30
N THR A 266 5.32 8.47 -7.54
CA THR A 266 6.51 9.13 -8.11
C THR A 266 6.13 10.19 -9.16
N ASN A 267 6.94 11.23 -9.33
CA ASN A 267 6.90 12.12 -10.50
C ASN A 267 8.16 12.01 -11.39
N THR A 268 8.95 10.97 -11.18
CA THR A 268 10.17 10.66 -11.93
C THR A 268 10.29 9.17 -12.22
N ASP A 269 11.30 8.77 -12.98
CA ASP A 269 11.59 7.38 -13.25
C ASP A 269 11.91 6.65 -11.94
N PHE A 270 11.07 5.68 -11.61
CA PHE A 270 11.19 4.88 -10.39
C PHE A 270 10.72 3.47 -10.66
N VAL A 271 11.47 2.48 -10.17
CA VAL A 271 11.10 1.07 -10.24
C VAL A 271 11.08 0.52 -8.81
N PRO A 272 9.92 0.13 -8.28
CA PRO A 272 9.82 -0.38 -6.92
C PRO A 272 10.53 -1.72 -6.79
N ALA A 273 11.39 -1.87 -5.79
CA ALA A 273 11.97 -3.16 -5.44
C ALA A 273 10.88 -4.07 -4.83
N THR A 274 10.74 -5.29 -5.34
CA THR A 274 9.64 -6.19 -4.98
C THR A 274 9.96 -7.18 -3.85
N GLY A 275 11.24 -7.34 -3.48
CA GLY A 275 11.66 -8.24 -2.41
C GLY A 275 11.08 -7.86 -1.04
N ARG A 276 10.65 -8.85 -0.25
CA ARG A 276 10.04 -8.59 1.07
C ARG A 276 11.06 -8.06 2.07
N LEU A 277 10.65 -7.07 2.87
CA LEU A 277 11.42 -6.61 4.02
C LEU A 277 11.24 -7.55 5.23
N VAL A 278 12.09 -7.39 6.24
CA VAL A 278 12.20 -8.32 7.39
C VAL A 278 10.92 -8.50 8.21
N ARG A 279 10.00 -7.52 8.21
CA ARG A 279 8.75 -7.59 8.98
C ARG A 279 7.52 -8.02 8.15
N GLN A 280 7.67 -8.20 6.83
CA GLN A 280 6.54 -8.43 5.92
C GLN A 280 6.03 -9.87 5.90
#